data_AF-A0A538BL89-F1
#
_entry.id   AF-A0A538BL89-F1
#
_cell.length_a   1.000
_cell.length_b   1.000
_cell.length_c   1.000
_cell.angle_alpha   90.00
_cell.angle_beta   90.00
_cell.angle_gamma   90.00
#
_symmetry.space_group_name_H-M   'P 1'
#
loop_
_entity.id
_entity.type
_entity.pdbx_description
1 polymer ?
#
loop_
_entity_poly.entity_id
_entity_poly.type
_entity_poly.pdbx_seq_one_letter_code
_entity_poly.pdbx_strand_id
1 'polypeptide(L)'
;VKARDLANAYSQALSTIFTQQMKPYEVEVVVGEVDGGAGTSGIYHILFDGSVSDEQRFVAIGGHAEELSDTLRDRFQDGWDLATAVRTAVEVLSTMPEQRQIPNDQIEAGVLDRTRSQRRKFRRLADEQIAGILSE
;
A
#
# COMPACT_ATOMS: atom_id res chain seq x y z
N VAL A 1 -3.41 -2.50 19.13
CA VAL A 1 -3.55 -3.55 18.10
C VAL A 1 -2.28 -3.51 17.28
N LYS A 2 -1.60 -4.64 17.13
CA LYS A 2 -0.44 -4.77 16.24
C LYS A 2 -0.93 -5.15 14.84
N ALA A 3 -0.26 -4.68 13.79
CA ALA A 3 -0.66 -5.03 12.43
C ALA A 3 -0.59 -6.54 12.19
N ARG A 4 0.37 -7.23 12.80
CA ARG A 4 0.45 -8.70 12.76
C ARG A 4 -0.81 -9.39 13.27
N ASP A 5 -1.44 -8.86 14.32
CA ASP A 5 -2.69 -9.43 14.86
C ASP A 5 -3.84 -9.26 13.84
N LEU A 6 -3.92 -8.09 13.20
CA LEU A 6 -4.91 -7.82 12.15
C LEU A 6 -4.67 -8.67 10.91
N ALA A 7 -3.41 -8.82 10.47
CA ALA A 7 -3.04 -9.65 9.34
C ALA A 7 -3.44 -11.12 9.57
N ASN A 8 -3.18 -11.66 10.75
CA ASN A 8 -3.60 -13.01 11.13
C ASN A 8 -5.14 -13.15 11.13
N ALA A 9 -5.86 -12.14 11.63
CA ALA A 9 -7.32 -12.15 11.63
C ALA A 9 -7.90 -12.15 10.20
N TYR A 10 -7.34 -11.32 9.30
CA TYR A 10 -7.74 -11.31 7.89
C TYR A 10 -7.40 -12.61 7.18
N SER A 11 -6.21 -13.16 7.41
CA SER A 11 -5.77 -14.46 6.88
C SER A 11 -6.77 -15.56 7.21
N GLN A 12 -7.12 -15.71 8.49
CA GLN A 12 -8.09 -16.73 8.92
C GLN A 12 -9.47 -16.53 8.29
N ALA A 13 -9.94 -15.28 8.21
CA ALA A 13 -11.22 -14.97 7.60
C ALA A 13 -11.24 -15.30 6.10
N LEU A 14 -10.21 -14.92 5.36
CA LEU A 14 -10.09 -15.16 3.92
C LEU A 14 -9.92 -16.65 3.60
N SER A 15 -9.10 -17.39 4.35
CA SER A 15 -9.00 -18.85 4.19
C SER A 15 -10.33 -19.57 4.45
N THR A 16 -11.10 -19.12 5.44
CA THR A 16 -12.42 -19.67 5.72
C THR A 16 -13.38 -19.41 4.55
N ILE A 17 -13.40 -18.19 4.02
CA ILE A 17 -14.23 -17.82 2.87
C ILE A 17 -13.83 -18.64 1.64
N PHE A 18 -12.53 -18.73 1.36
CA PHE A 18 -11.99 -19.45 0.21
C PHE A 18 -12.36 -20.94 0.21
N THR A 19 -12.37 -21.57 1.38
CA THR A 19 -12.64 -23.02 1.51
C THR A 19 -14.12 -23.37 1.67
N GLN A 20 -14.93 -22.48 2.25
CA GLN A 20 -16.32 -22.80 2.63
C GLN A 20 -17.39 -22.12 1.79
N GLN A 21 -17.08 -20.99 1.14
CA GLN A 21 -18.08 -20.24 0.36
C GLN A 21 -18.05 -20.69 -1.10
N MET A 22 -19.23 -20.71 -1.73
CA MET A 22 -19.34 -21.07 -3.16
C MET A 22 -18.63 -20.06 -4.08
N LYS A 23 -18.52 -18.80 -3.65
CA LYS A 23 -17.80 -17.75 -4.37
C LYS A 23 -16.76 -17.11 -3.44
N PRO A 24 -15.45 -17.32 -3.68
CA PRO A 24 -14.41 -16.66 -2.90
C PRO A 24 -14.40 -15.15 -3.17
N TYR A 25 -13.81 -14.40 -2.26
CA TYR A 25 -13.59 -12.98 -2.46
C TYR A 25 -12.41 -12.76 -3.41
N GLU A 26 -12.62 -11.94 -4.43
CA GLU A 26 -11.57 -11.50 -5.36
C GLU A 26 -10.89 -10.26 -4.77
N VAL A 27 -10.17 -10.44 -3.67
CA VAL A 27 -9.55 -9.34 -2.92
C VAL A 27 -8.13 -9.68 -2.50
N GLU A 28 -7.33 -8.63 -2.36
CA GLU A 28 -6.05 -8.64 -1.66
C GLU A 28 -6.10 -7.57 -0.57
N VAL A 29 -5.47 -7.82 0.57
CA VAL A 29 -5.47 -6.89 1.70
C VAL A 29 -4.03 -6.56 2.09
N VAL A 30 -3.75 -5.27 2.27
CA VAL A 30 -2.47 -4.78 2.80
C VAL A 30 -2.70 -4.14 4.17
N VAL A 31 -1.92 -4.56 5.16
CA VAL A 31 -1.94 -3.99 6.51
C VAL A 31 -0.59 -3.36 6.80
N GLY A 32 -0.57 -2.03 6.92
CA GLY A 32 0.61 -1.26 7.32
C GLY A 32 0.61 -0.90 8.81
N GLU A 33 1.77 -1.00 9.46
CA GLU A 33 2.04 -0.45 10.80
C GLU A 33 3.20 0.53 10.72
N VAL A 34 3.05 1.65 11.44
CA VAL A 34 4.16 2.51 11.84
C VAL A 34 4.14 2.60 13.35
N ASP A 35 5.29 2.43 13.99
CA ASP A 35 5.41 2.71 15.41
C ASP A 35 5.64 4.22 15.67
N GLY A 36 5.65 4.61 16.93
CA GLY A 36 6.06 5.95 17.37
C GLY A 36 7.56 6.06 17.68
N GLY A 37 8.36 5.06 17.30
CA GLY A 37 9.79 4.92 17.60
C GLY A 37 10.58 4.53 16.34
N ALA A 38 11.68 3.78 16.50
CA ALA A 38 12.54 3.35 15.40
C ALA A 38 12.43 1.84 15.10
N GLY A 39 11.50 1.12 15.74
CA GLY A 39 11.65 -0.32 15.96
C GLY A 39 10.85 -1.22 15.03
N THR A 40 9.63 -0.85 14.63
CA THR A 40 8.78 -1.77 13.85
C THR A 40 7.79 -1.01 12.98
N SER A 41 8.20 -0.68 11.75
CA SER A 41 7.25 -0.49 10.65
C SER A 41 7.12 -1.80 9.91
N GLY A 42 5.93 -2.18 9.49
CA GLY A 42 5.70 -3.45 8.80
C GLY A 42 4.59 -3.33 7.77
N ILE A 43 4.71 -4.11 6.70
CA ILE A 43 3.71 -4.22 5.64
C ILE A 43 3.36 -5.70 5.55
N TYR A 44 2.11 -6.04 5.78
CA TYR A 44 1.61 -7.41 5.64
C TYR A 44 0.68 -7.47 4.45
N HIS A 45 0.96 -8.38 3.51
CA HIS A 45 0.13 -8.63 2.34
C HIS A 45 -0.61 -9.95 2.54
N ILE A 46 -1.93 -9.92 2.40
CA ILE A 46 -2.81 -11.07 2.57
C ILE A 46 -3.54 -11.32 1.24
N LEU A 47 -3.36 -12.51 0.69
CA LEU A 47 -3.99 -12.95 -0.55
C LEU A 47 -5.41 -13.49 -0.30
N PHE A 48 -6.17 -13.65 -1.38
CA PHE A 48 -7.57 -14.10 -1.35
C PHE A 48 -7.80 -15.46 -0.67
N ASP A 49 -6.80 -16.35 -0.67
CA ASP A 49 -6.84 -17.67 -0.02
C ASP A 49 -6.41 -17.63 1.46
N GLY A 50 -6.03 -16.44 1.94
CA GLY A 50 -5.55 -16.17 3.29
C GLY A 50 -4.05 -16.39 3.48
N SER A 51 -3.28 -16.65 2.42
CA SER A 51 -1.81 -16.63 2.48
C SER A 51 -1.30 -15.24 2.93
N VAL A 52 -0.26 -15.21 3.78
CA VAL A 52 0.30 -13.96 4.34
C VAL A 52 1.79 -13.85 4.03
N SER A 53 2.21 -12.69 3.54
CA SER A 53 3.61 -12.30 3.36
C SER A 53 3.96 -11.08 4.22
N ASP A 54 5.18 -11.05 4.74
CA ASP A 54 5.78 -9.88 5.41
C ASP A 54 6.64 -9.15 4.38
N GLU A 55 6.12 -8.04 3.87
CA GLU A 55 6.73 -7.27 2.79
C GLU A 55 7.70 -6.22 3.34
N GLN A 56 8.86 -6.16 2.70
CA GLN A 56 9.87 -5.16 3.03
C GLN A 56 9.75 -3.99 2.05
N ARG A 57 9.73 -2.76 2.58
CA ARG A 57 9.78 -1.49 1.84
C ARG A 57 8.49 -1.09 1.10
N PHE A 58 7.98 -1.93 0.21
CA PHE A 58 6.79 -1.63 -0.61
C PHE A 58 6.01 -2.90 -0.97
N VAL A 59 4.76 -2.71 -1.42
CA VAL A 59 3.92 -3.76 -1.99
C VAL A 59 3.09 -3.16 -3.12
N ALA A 60 2.97 -3.85 -4.25
CA ALA A 60 2.02 -3.54 -5.31
C ALA A 60 1.00 -4.68 -5.39
N ILE A 61 -0.28 -4.34 -5.56
CA ILE A 61 -1.38 -5.30 -5.62
C ILE A 61 -2.29 -4.98 -6.81
N GLY A 62 -2.96 -6.01 -7.34
CA GLY A 62 -3.88 -5.88 -8.46
C GLY A 62 -3.22 -5.69 -9.84
N GLY A 63 -3.94 -6.12 -10.89
CA GLY A 63 -3.52 -5.96 -12.29
C GLY A 63 -2.10 -6.51 -12.54
N HIS A 64 -1.22 -5.64 -13.02
CA HIS A 64 0.18 -5.93 -13.36
C HIS A 64 1.14 -5.83 -12.15
N ALA A 65 0.76 -6.39 -10.99
CA ALA A 65 1.48 -6.23 -9.72
C ALA A 65 2.97 -6.66 -9.77
N GLU A 66 3.30 -7.71 -10.53
CA GLU A 66 4.69 -8.18 -10.70
C GLU A 66 5.55 -7.15 -11.42
N GLU A 67 5.08 -6.61 -12.55
CA GLU A 67 5.77 -5.58 -13.33
C GLU A 67 5.94 -4.27 -12.54
N LEU A 68 4.91 -3.88 -11.79
CA LEU A 68 4.94 -2.72 -10.89
C LEU A 68 5.97 -2.92 -9.77
N SER A 69 6.00 -4.11 -9.16
CA SER A 69 6.94 -4.46 -8.08
C SER A 69 8.38 -4.47 -8.57
N ASP A 70 8.64 -4.99 -9.76
CA ASP A 70 9.96 -4.99 -10.38
C ASP A 70 10.43 -3.56 -10.68
N THR A 71 9.55 -2.73 -11.24
CA THR A 71 9.86 -1.31 -11.50
C THR A 71 10.13 -0.54 -10.20
N LEU A 72 9.33 -0.77 -9.15
CA LEU A 72 9.55 -0.17 -7.83
C LEU A 72 10.86 -0.66 -7.19
N ARG A 73 11.23 -1.92 -7.39
CA ARG A 73 12.50 -2.48 -6.86
C ARG A 73 13.72 -1.73 -7.39
N ASP A 74 13.68 -1.36 -8.66
CA ASP A 74 14.78 -0.64 -9.31
C ASP A 74 14.83 0.85 -8.93
N ARG A 75 13.68 1.44 -8.59
CA ARG A 75 13.58 2.87 -8.27
C ARG A 75 13.70 3.19 -6.78
N PHE A 76 13.19 2.31 -5.92
CA PHE A 76 13.05 2.57 -4.48
C PHE A 76 14.39 2.84 -3.81
N GLN A 77 14.43 3.90 -3.00
CA GLN A 77 15.54 4.21 -2.11
C GLN A 77 15.03 4.54 -0.72
N ASP A 78 15.74 4.07 0.30
CA ASP A 78 15.42 4.41 1.68
C ASP A 78 15.57 5.92 1.92
N GLY A 79 14.64 6.48 2.71
CA GLY A 79 14.70 7.89 3.11
C GLY A 79 14.02 8.88 2.16
N TRP A 80 13.21 8.41 1.20
CA TRP A 80 12.35 9.29 0.42
C TRP A 80 11.49 10.21 1.29
N ASP A 81 11.38 11.46 0.84
CA ASP A 81 10.33 12.34 1.32
C ASP A 81 8.97 11.93 0.71
N LEU A 82 7.90 12.52 1.23
CA LEU A 82 6.55 12.21 0.79
C LEU A 82 6.35 12.52 -0.70
N ALA A 83 6.91 13.63 -1.18
CA ALA A 83 6.70 14.08 -2.54
C ALA A 83 7.36 13.12 -3.55
N THR A 84 8.59 12.69 -3.27
CA THR A 84 9.31 11.71 -4.08
C THR A 84 8.58 10.37 -4.10
N ALA A 85 8.14 9.87 -2.93
CA ALA A 85 7.40 8.61 -2.86
C ALA A 85 6.10 8.64 -3.69
N VAL A 86 5.32 9.72 -3.60
CA VAL A 86 4.07 9.87 -4.35
C VAL A 86 4.33 9.99 -5.85
N ARG A 87 5.26 10.86 -6.28
CA ARG A 87 5.60 11.02 -7.69
C ARG A 87 6.07 9.70 -8.30
N THR A 88 7.00 9.02 -7.64
CA THR A 88 7.51 7.74 -8.16
C THR A 88 6.42 6.68 -8.22
N ALA A 89 5.54 6.58 -7.22
CA ALA A 89 4.42 5.63 -7.28
C ALA A 89 3.49 5.90 -8.49
N VAL A 90 3.14 7.17 -8.74
CA VAL A 90 2.27 7.56 -9.86
C VAL A 90 2.95 7.34 -11.21
N GLU A 91 4.25 7.66 -11.32
CA GLU A 91 5.03 7.38 -12.52
C GLU A 91 5.09 5.88 -12.83
N VAL A 92 5.28 5.05 -11.81
CA VAL A 92 5.32 3.59 -11.98
C VAL A 92 3.94 3.06 -12.37
N LEU A 93 2.86 3.54 -11.76
CA LEU A 93 1.51 3.18 -12.21
C LEU A 93 1.25 3.59 -13.67
N SER A 94 1.80 4.73 -14.08
CA SER A 94 1.65 5.25 -15.45
C SER A 94 2.47 4.51 -16.51
N THR A 95 3.36 3.58 -16.15
CA THR A 95 4.05 2.73 -17.13
C THR A 95 3.14 1.63 -17.68
N MET A 96 2.02 1.34 -17.01
CA MET A 96 1.11 0.27 -17.41
C MET A 96 0.32 0.65 -18.68
N PRO A 97 0.15 -0.27 -19.65
CA PRO A 97 -0.42 0.03 -20.97
C PRO A 97 -1.82 0.64 -20.92
N GLU A 98 -2.60 0.22 -19.93
CA GLU A 98 -3.97 0.60 -19.65
C GLU A 98 -4.12 1.97 -18.95
N GLN A 99 -3.04 2.51 -18.38
CA GLN A 99 -3.07 3.66 -17.48
C GLN A 99 -1.95 4.69 -17.78
N ARG A 100 -1.59 4.86 -19.05
CA ARG A 100 -0.47 5.74 -19.49
C ARG A 100 -0.47 7.17 -18.96
N GLN A 101 -1.64 7.71 -18.60
CA GLN A 101 -1.77 8.97 -17.87
C GLN A 101 -2.91 8.84 -16.86
N ILE A 102 -2.59 9.00 -15.58
CA ILE A 102 -3.56 8.96 -14.49
C ILE A 102 -3.87 10.41 -14.07
N PRO A 103 -5.09 10.92 -14.30
CA PRO A 103 -5.48 12.24 -13.81
C PRO A 103 -5.33 12.35 -12.29
N ASN A 104 -4.91 13.52 -11.81
CA ASN A 104 -4.65 13.73 -10.38
C ASN A 104 -5.88 13.46 -9.50
N ASP A 105 -7.08 13.72 -10.02
CA ASP A 105 -8.36 13.50 -9.34
C ASP A 105 -8.79 12.02 -9.32
N GLN A 106 -8.05 11.13 -9.96
CA GLN A 106 -8.25 9.68 -9.92
C GLN A 106 -7.26 8.97 -8.97
N ILE A 107 -6.44 9.73 -8.26
CA ILE A 107 -5.44 9.20 -7.33
C ILE A 107 -5.94 9.36 -5.90
N GLU A 108 -6.12 8.24 -5.21
CA GLU A 108 -6.35 8.23 -3.76
C GLU A 108 -5.03 7.95 -3.03
N ALA A 109 -4.63 8.85 -2.12
CA ALA A 109 -3.42 8.69 -1.32
C ALA A 109 -3.66 8.96 0.17
N GLY A 110 -2.94 8.22 1.00
CA GLY A 110 -2.94 8.39 2.45
C GLY A 110 -1.59 7.98 3.04
N VAL A 111 -1.28 8.50 4.22
CA VAL A 111 -0.01 8.22 4.90
C VAL A 111 -0.24 7.83 6.35
N LEU A 112 0.59 6.91 6.82
CA LEU A 112 0.80 6.65 8.24
C LEU A 112 1.98 7.52 8.73
N ASP A 113 1.66 8.70 9.25
CA ASP A 113 2.67 9.69 9.63
C ASP A 113 3.10 9.51 11.09
N ARG A 114 4.27 8.90 11.27
CA ARG A 114 4.87 8.63 12.60
C ARG A 114 5.20 9.90 13.38
N THR A 115 5.47 11.02 12.70
CA THR A 115 5.92 12.30 13.31
C THR A 115 4.79 13.04 14.02
N ARG A 116 3.53 12.67 13.75
CA ARG A 116 2.36 13.30 14.39
C ARG A 116 2.38 13.10 15.90
N SER A 117 2.11 14.16 16.66
CA SER A 117 1.92 14.06 18.11
C SER A 117 0.62 13.35 18.51
N GLN A 118 -0.37 13.29 17.60
CA GLN A 118 -1.65 12.64 17.88
C GLN A 118 -1.53 11.11 17.87
N ARG A 119 -2.43 10.45 18.61
CA ARG A 119 -2.55 8.99 18.64
C ARG A 119 -2.86 8.38 17.27
N ARG A 120 -3.67 9.05 16.45
CA ARG A 120 -4.01 8.60 15.08
C ARG A 120 -2.93 9.06 14.12
N LYS A 121 -2.20 8.10 13.54
CA LYS A 121 -1.12 8.36 12.59
C LYS A 121 -1.59 8.46 11.14
N PHE A 122 -2.70 7.81 10.80
CA PHE A 122 -3.30 7.90 9.47
C PHE A 122 -3.81 9.30 9.15
N ARG A 123 -3.46 9.81 7.97
CA ARG A 123 -4.13 10.95 7.32
C ARG A 123 -4.30 10.69 5.83
N ARG A 124 -5.42 11.16 5.29
CA ARG A 124 -5.60 11.29 3.84
C ARG A 124 -4.77 12.46 3.33
N LEU A 125 -4.26 12.35 2.11
CA LEU A 125 -3.75 13.50 1.36
C LEU A 125 -4.96 14.10 0.63
N ALA A 126 -5.10 15.43 0.70
CA ALA A 126 -6.17 16.11 -0.04
C ALA A 126 -5.81 16.23 -1.52
N ASP A 127 -6.82 16.31 -2.39
CA ASP A 127 -6.65 16.36 -3.84
C ASP A 127 -5.74 17.53 -4.25
N GLU A 128 -5.85 18.69 -3.60
CA GLU A 128 -4.97 19.84 -3.86
C GLU A 128 -3.52 19.56 -3.45
N GLN A 129 -3.30 18.80 -2.38
CA GLN A 129 -1.96 18.40 -1.93
C GLN A 129 -1.33 17.42 -2.92
N ILE A 130 -2.11 16.45 -3.41
CA ILE A 130 -1.67 15.50 -4.43
C ILE A 130 -1.34 16.24 -5.73
N ALA A 131 -2.25 17.10 -6.20
CA ALA A 131 -2.04 17.89 -7.40
C ALA A 131 -0.79 18.78 -7.30
N GLY A 132 -0.55 19.40 -6.14
CA GLY A 132 0.67 20.18 -5.89
C GLY A 132 1.94 19.35 -6.03
N ILE A 133 1.99 18.18 -5.37
CA ILE A 133 3.14 17.25 -5.45
C ILE A 133 3.43 16.79 -6.89
N LEU A 134 2.38 16.54 -7.68
CA LEU A 134 2.48 16.03 -9.05
C LEU A 134 2.73 17.13 -10.10
N SER A 135 2.67 18.40 -9.71
CA SER A 135 2.90 19.54 -10.61
C SER A 135 4.33 20.10 -10.57
N GLU A 136 5.14 19.65 -9.60
CA GLU A 136 6.57 19.94 -9.47
C GLU A 136 7.43 19.04 -10.36
#